data_AF-A0A3M6QYC8-F1
#
_entry.id   AF-A0A3M6QYC8-F1
#
_cell.length_a   1.000
_cell.length_b   1.000
_cell.length_c   1.000
_cell.angle_alpha   90.00
_cell.angle_beta   90.00
_cell.angle_gamma   90.00
#
_symmetry.space_group_name_H-M   'P 1'
#
loop_
_entity.id
_entity.type
_entity.pdbx_description
1 polymer ?
#
loop_
_entity_poly.entity_id
_entity_poly.type
_entity_poly.pdbx_seq_one_letter_code
_entity_poly.pdbx_strand_id
1 'polypeptide(L)'
;MTFFYIMISNVKSSQKCTRMKKSPPWLIGVARHHHVKPVRGFTLIEMMVVVALLGILAGIAVPSFQSTIANYRLSSSASELQSLIAAAKSEAISHRQTVPLTKVGSKWSFSGSTVSREWTMAGSLTATPASVTLQFAPNGTASSTLNIHLQSSNATKEYCLSVLPSGLIRLKVKGDSSC
;
A
#
# COMPACT_ATOMS: atom_id res chain seq x y z
N MET A 1 -4.85 8.52 18.34
CA MET A 1 -5.66 9.37 17.43
C MET A 1 -5.81 10.74 18.06
N THR A 2 -4.71 11.49 18.13
CA THR A 2 -4.55 12.66 19.02
C THR A 2 -3.57 13.68 18.41
N PHE A 3 -3.68 13.92 17.10
CA PHE A 3 -2.75 14.80 16.36
C PHE A 3 -3.46 15.65 15.28
N PHE A 4 -4.72 16.04 15.51
CA PHE A 4 -5.50 16.81 14.52
C PHE A 4 -6.26 18.02 15.09
N TYR A 5 -5.87 18.51 16.26
CA TYR A 5 -6.39 19.74 16.84
C TYR A 5 -5.22 20.67 17.08
N ILE A 6 -5.18 21.81 16.37
CA ILE A 6 -4.39 23.04 16.56
C ILE A 6 -3.92 23.58 15.19
N MET A 7 -4.80 24.34 14.54
CA MET A 7 -4.48 25.46 13.65
C MET A 7 -5.52 26.52 14.02
N ILE A 8 -5.26 27.26 15.10
CA ILE A 8 -4.72 28.62 15.06
C ILE A 8 -5.54 29.52 14.11
N SER A 9 -6.61 30.02 14.71
CA SER A 9 -7.04 31.42 14.68
C SER A 9 -5.99 32.42 14.18
N ASN A 10 -6.30 33.14 13.11
CA ASN A 10 -6.07 34.59 13.03
C ASN A 10 -6.80 35.24 11.85
N VAL A 11 -8.10 35.51 12.05
CA VAL A 11 -8.79 36.58 11.33
C VAL A 11 -8.60 37.85 12.13
N LYS A 12 -7.70 38.72 11.68
CA LYS A 12 -7.66 40.13 12.10
C LYS A 12 -7.00 41.01 11.04
N SER A 13 -7.74 41.36 9.99
CA SER A 13 -7.37 42.51 9.15
C SER A 13 -8.16 43.76 9.59
N SER A 14 -7.53 44.50 10.49
CA SER A 14 -7.52 45.96 10.59
C SER A 14 -8.48 46.72 9.66
N GLN A 15 -9.62 47.15 10.20
CA GLN A 15 -10.37 48.28 9.63
C GLN A 15 -9.66 49.58 10.03
N LYS A 16 -8.95 50.21 9.08
CA LYS A 16 -8.56 51.62 9.17
C LYS A 16 -9.52 52.45 8.33
N CYS A 17 -10.47 53.06 9.03
CA CYS A 17 -11.24 54.19 8.56
C CYS A 17 -10.28 55.36 8.24
N THR A 18 -10.15 55.73 6.98
CA THR A 18 -9.42 56.94 6.57
C THR A 18 -10.31 57.81 5.68
N ARG A 19 -10.87 58.85 6.33
CA ARG A 19 -10.97 60.24 5.84
C ARG A 19 -11.45 60.43 4.40
N MET A 20 -12.76 60.72 4.28
CA MET A 20 -13.37 61.32 3.08
C MET A 20 -12.64 62.62 2.70
N LYS A 21 -12.12 62.68 1.48
CA LYS A 21 -11.58 63.90 0.85
C LYS A 21 -12.55 64.27 -0.28
N LYS A 22 -13.27 65.39 -0.11
CA LYS A 22 -14.10 66.02 -1.15
C LYS A 22 -13.26 66.24 -2.42
N SER A 23 -13.66 65.66 -3.53
CA SER A 23 -13.09 65.87 -4.87
C SER A 23 -13.84 66.99 -5.60
N PRO A 24 -13.13 67.90 -6.31
CA PRO A 24 -13.74 69.01 -7.05
C PRO A 24 -14.38 68.56 -8.38
N PRO A 25 -15.35 69.33 -8.93
CA PRO A 25 -16.27 68.85 -9.97
C PRO A 25 -15.77 68.95 -11.43
N TRP A 26 -14.46 68.85 -11.70
CA TRP A 26 -13.94 69.00 -13.08
C TRP A 26 -12.87 67.98 -13.53
N LEU A 27 -12.68 66.88 -12.81
CA LEU A 27 -11.87 65.77 -13.34
C LEU A 27 -12.74 64.88 -14.24
N ILE A 28 -12.75 65.23 -15.52
CA ILE A 28 -13.21 64.41 -16.64
C ILE A 28 -12.62 63.01 -16.46
N GLY A 29 -13.46 62.07 -16.03
CA GLY A 29 -13.12 60.68 -15.87
C GLY A 29 -12.90 60.06 -17.25
N VAL A 30 -11.65 60.02 -17.69
CA VAL A 30 -11.26 59.10 -18.77
C VAL A 30 -11.31 57.70 -18.17
N ALA A 31 -12.45 57.03 -18.32
CA ALA A 31 -12.57 55.61 -18.07
C ALA A 31 -11.55 54.92 -18.99
N ARG A 32 -10.41 54.51 -18.44
CA ARG A 32 -9.47 53.64 -19.15
C ARG A 32 -10.19 52.32 -19.40
N HIS A 33 -10.55 52.08 -20.65
CA HIS A 33 -10.99 50.77 -21.12
C HIS A 33 -9.86 49.77 -20.86
N HIS A 34 -9.97 48.98 -19.79
CA HIS A 34 -9.21 47.75 -19.67
C HIS A 34 -9.68 46.84 -20.79
N HIS A 35 -8.89 46.78 -21.88
CA HIS A 35 -9.01 45.73 -22.89
C HIS A 35 -8.76 44.39 -22.19
N VAL A 36 -9.84 43.76 -21.71
CA VAL A 36 -9.80 42.36 -21.29
C VAL A 36 -9.43 41.58 -22.54
N LYS A 37 -8.22 41.04 -22.58
CA LYS A 37 -7.78 40.18 -23.67
C LYS A 37 -8.75 39.00 -23.71
N PRO A 38 -9.38 38.68 -24.86
CA PRO A 38 -10.26 37.54 -24.95
C PRO A 38 -9.47 36.27 -24.57
N VAL A 39 -10.01 35.51 -23.63
CA VAL A 39 -9.45 34.21 -23.24
C VAL A 39 -9.61 33.30 -24.46
N ARG A 40 -8.51 32.78 -25.00
CA ARG A 40 -8.56 31.79 -26.09
C ARG A 40 -9.16 30.50 -25.54
N GLY A 41 -10.33 30.13 -26.04
CA GLY A 41 -10.96 28.84 -25.76
C GLY A 41 -10.35 27.73 -26.60
N PHE A 42 -10.42 26.49 -26.10
CA PHE A 42 -10.06 25.29 -26.86
C PHE A 42 -11.03 25.07 -28.01
N THR A 43 -10.54 24.60 -29.15
CA THR A 43 -11.40 24.26 -30.29
C THR A 43 -12.06 22.89 -30.07
N LEU A 44 -13.22 22.66 -30.69
CA LEU A 44 -13.91 21.36 -30.60
C LEU A 44 -13.02 20.23 -31.17
N ILE A 45 -12.33 20.50 -32.28
CA ILE A 45 -11.42 19.55 -32.91
C ILE A 45 -10.22 19.22 -32.00
N GLU A 46 -9.70 20.20 -31.27
CA GLU A 46 -8.60 20.00 -30.31
C GLU A 46 -9.02 19.08 -29.17
N MET A 47 -10.22 19.27 -28.63
CA MET A 47 -10.74 18.37 -27.61
C MET A 47 -10.99 16.96 -28.16
N MET A 48 -11.43 16.80 -29.41
CA MET A 48 -11.58 15.46 -30.03
C MET A 48 -10.26 14.72 -30.18
N VAL A 49 -9.20 15.42 -30.62
CA VAL A 49 -7.87 14.81 -30.75
C VAL A 49 -7.31 14.45 -29.37
N VAL A 50 -7.49 15.31 -28.36
CA VAL A 50 -7.01 15.04 -26.99
C VAL A 50 -7.67 13.80 -26.40
N VAL A 51 -9.00 13.67 -26.49
CA VAL A 51 -9.69 12.48 -25.94
C VAL A 51 -9.33 11.21 -26.73
N ALA A 52 -9.12 11.31 -28.04
CA ALA A 52 -8.66 10.18 -28.85
C ALA A 52 -7.27 9.69 -28.40
N LEU A 53 -6.33 10.61 -28.16
CA LEU A 53 -4.99 10.28 -27.66
C LEU A 53 -5.03 9.71 -26.24
N LEU A 54 -5.84 10.29 -25.35
CA LEU A 54 -6.02 9.78 -23.99
C LEU A 54 -6.59 8.36 -23.98
N GLY A 55 -7.53 8.04 -24.86
CA GLY A 55 -8.09 6.69 -25.00
C GLY A 55 -7.03 5.65 -25.36
N ILE A 56 -6.14 5.96 -26.31
CA ILE A 56 -5.05 5.06 -26.73
C ILE A 56 -4.07 4.83 -25.57
N LEU A 57 -3.65 5.90 -24.90
CA LEU A 57 -2.72 5.81 -23.76
C LEU A 57 -3.32 5.03 -22.59
N ALA A 58 -4.60 5.27 -22.28
CA ALA A 58 -5.31 4.56 -21.22
C ALA A 58 -5.40 3.05 -21.50
N GLY A 59 -5.63 2.65 -22.75
CA GLY A 59 -5.71 1.24 -23.14
C GLY A 59 -4.44 0.44 -22.83
N ILE A 60 -3.27 1.04 -23.01
CA ILE A 60 -1.97 0.38 -22.72
C ILE A 60 -1.64 0.43 -21.22
N ALA A 61 -2.00 1.52 -20.54
CA ALA A 61 -1.61 1.76 -19.15
C ALA A 61 -2.37 0.87 -18.15
N VAL A 62 -3.67 0.63 -18.36
CA VAL A 62 -4.54 -0.11 -17.42
C VAL A 62 -4.03 -1.52 -17.05
N PRO A 63 -3.68 -2.41 -17.99
CA PRO A 63 -3.23 -3.77 -17.63
C PRO A 63 -1.92 -3.76 -16.81
N SER A 64 -1.01 -2.82 -17.09
CA SER A 64 0.25 -2.67 -16.34
C SER A 64 0.03 -2.23 -14.88
N PHE A 65 -0.96 -1.37 -14.64
CA PHE A 65 -1.31 -0.96 -13.28
C PHE A 65 -1.87 -2.10 -12.45
N GLN A 66 -2.68 -2.98 -13.03
CA GLN A 66 -3.26 -4.13 -12.31
C GLN A 66 -2.18 -5.08 -11.80
N SER A 67 -1.19 -5.40 -12.62
CA SER A 67 -0.10 -6.30 -12.21
C SER A 67 0.83 -5.65 -11.19
N THR A 68 1.05 -4.34 -11.30
CA THR A 68 1.80 -3.56 -10.32
C THR A 68 1.13 -3.61 -8.93
N ILE A 69 -0.18 -3.39 -8.87
CA ILE A 69 -0.94 -3.48 -7.61
C ILE A 69 -0.92 -4.91 -7.06
N ALA A 70 -1.08 -5.93 -7.92
CA ALA A 70 -1.00 -7.32 -7.51
C ALA A 70 0.37 -7.68 -6.92
N ASN A 71 1.46 -7.18 -7.51
CA ASN A 71 2.81 -7.36 -6.99
C ASN A 71 3.00 -6.72 -5.61
N TYR A 72 2.44 -5.52 -5.38
CA TYR A 72 2.49 -4.88 -4.06
C TYR A 72 1.73 -5.69 -3.01
N ARG A 73 0.52 -6.16 -3.34
CA ARG A 73 -0.28 -7.00 -2.45
C ARG A 73 0.44 -8.30 -2.11
N LEU A 74 1.00 -8.96 -3.12
CA LEU A 74 1.77 -10.19 -2.94
C LEU A 74 3.00 -9.97 -2.05
N SER A 75 3.74 -8.87 -2.25
CA SER A 75 4.87 -8.52 -1.38
C SER A 75 4.44 -8.28 0.07
N SER A 76 3.37 -7.51 0.29
CA SER A 76 2.83 -7.24 1.64
C SER A 76 2.44 -8.54 2.33
N SER A 77 1.67 -9.39 1.64
CA SER A 77 1.23 -10.68 2.17
C SER A 77 2.40 -11.62 2.48
N ALA A 78 3.47 -11.60 1.67
CA ALA A 78 4.66 -12.38 1.95
C ALA A 78 5.39 -11.90 3.22
N SER A 79 5.51 -10.59 3.43
CA SER A 79 6.10 -10.00 4.63
C SER A 79 5.24 -10.20 5.88
N GLU A 80 3.92 -10.11 5.74
CA GLU A 80 2.97 -10.42 6.83
C GLU A 80 3.06 -11.88 7.26
N LEU A 81 3.10 -12.81 6.29
CA LEU A 81 3.29 -14.22 6.59
C LEU A 81 4.63 -14.48 7.27
N GLN A 82 5.73 -13.89 6.77
CA GLN A 82 7.04 -13.99 7.42
C GLN A 82 6.99 -13.51 8.87
N SER A 83 6.29 -12.40 9.13
CA SER A 83 6.11 -11.84 10.47
C SER A 83 5.27 -12.75 11.39
N LEU A 84 4.24 -13.41 10.85
CA LEU A 84 3.46 -14.41 11.59
C LEU A 84 4.32 -15.61 12.00
N ILE A 85 5.13 -16.15 11.07
CA ILE A 85 6.02 -17.28 11.37
C ILE A 85 7.08 -16.87 12.41
N ALA A 86 7.65 -15.66 12.28
CA ALA A 86 8.59 -15.13 13.25
C ALA A 86 7.95 -14.95 14.65
N ALA A 87 6.68 -14.52 14.71
CA ALA A 87 5.94 -14.42 15.95
C ALA A 87 5.71 -15.80 16.60
N ALA A 88 5.33 -16.81 15.82
CA ALA A 88 5.18 -18.19 16.32
C ALA A 88 6.50 -18.72 16.92
N LYS A 89 7.63 -18.47 16.24
CA LYS A 89 8.96 -18.81 16.75
C LYS A 89 9.29 -18.07 18.04
N SER A 90 9.01 -16.77 18.10
CA SER A 90 9.28 -15.94 19.28
C SER A 90 8.47 -16.40 20.50
N GLU A 91 7.21 -16.81 20.28
CA GLU A 91 6.34 -17.36 21.32
C GLU A 91 6.92 -18.69 21.87
N ALA A 92 7.41 -19.56 20.99
CA ALA A 92 8.04 -20.82 21.40
C ALA A 92 9.27 -20.59 22.29
N ILE A 93 10.13 -19.64 21.91
CA ILE A 93 11.35 -19.31 22.65
C ILE A 93 11.03 -18.63 23.99
N SER A 94 10.17 -17.60 23.96
CA SER A 94 9.89 -16.77 25.14
C SER A 94 9.18 -17.55 26.24
N HIS A 95 8.27 -18.44 25.86
CA HIS A 95 7.49 -19.26 26.79
C HIS A 95 8.04 -20.68 26.97
N ARG A 96 9.20 -20.99 26.37
CA ARG A 96 9.88 -22.28 26.44
C ARG A 96 8.94 -23.47 26.15
N GLN A 97 8.09 -23.31 25.13
CA GLN A 97 7.11 -24.32 24.74
C GLN A 97 7.17 -24.61 23.25
N THR A 98 6.66 -25.77 22.85
CA THR A 98 6.49 -26.09 21.44
C THR A 98 5.25 -25.38 20.91
N VAL A 99 5.40 -24.59 19.84
CA VAL A 99 4.30 -23.85 19.21
C VAL A 99 4.05 -24.40 17.81
N PRO A 100 2.85 -24.97 17.54
CA PRO A 100 2.48 -25.41 16.20
C PRO A 100 2.06 -24.21 15.33
N LEU A 101 2.60 -24.16 14.13
CA LEU A 101 2.15 -23.32 13.02
C LEU A 101 1.43 -24.21 12.01
N THR A 102 0.18 -23.88 11.71
CA THR A 102 -0.64 -24.64 10.78
C THR A 102 -1.14 -23.76 9.65
N LYS A 103 -1.31 -24.37 8.49
CA LYS A 103 -2.04 -23.81 7.36
C LYS A 103 -3.16 -24.74 6.96
N VAL A 104 -4.37 -24.20 6.88
CA VAL A 104 -5.55 -24.90 6.36
C VAL A 104 -6.19 -24.01 5.30
N GLY A 105 -6.13 -24.43 4.03
CA GLY A 105 -6.60 -23.64 2.90
C GLY A 105 -5.88 -22.30 2.81
N SER A 106 -6.61 -21.20 2.97
CA SER A 106 -6.06 -19.83 2.91
C SER A 106 -5.64 -19.25 4.26
N LYS A 107 -5.81 -20.01 5.35
CA LYS A 107 -5.58 -19.54 6.72
C LYS A 107 -4.29 -20.10 7.28
N TRP A 108 -3.49 -19.22 7.88
CA TRP A 108 -2.31 -19.55 8.65
C TRP A 108 -2.55 -19.17 10.10
N SER A 109 -2.22 -20.06 11.02
CA SER A 109 -2.41 -19.80 12.45
C SER A 109 -1.34 -20.45 13.28
N PHE A 110 -1.04 -19.83 14.42
CA PHE A 110 -0.35 -20.51 15.50
C PHE A 110 -1.08 -20.23 16.81
N SER A 111 -1.00 -21.18 17.74
CA SER A 111 -1.50 -21.02 19.10
C SER A 111 -0.35 -21.20 20.08
N GLY A 112 0.05 -20.12 20.73
CA GLY A 112 0.87 -20.15 21.93
C GLY A 112 0.03 -20.23 23.19
N SER A 113 0.70 -20.21 24.33
CA SER A 113 0.09 -20.11 25.66
C SER A 113 -0.34 -18.69 26.00
N THR A 114 0.36 -17.68 25.48
CA THR A 114 0.07 -16.27 25.77
C THR A 114 -0.53 -15.58 24.57
N VAL A 115 0.01 -15.86 23.37
CA VAL A 115 -0.45 -15.24 22.14
C VAL A 115 -0.83 -16.30 21.12
N SER A 116 -2.02 -16.16 20.56
CA SER A 116 -2.44 -16.83 19.33
C SER A 116 -2.67 -15.78 18.24
N ARG A 117 -2.32 -16.11 17.00
CA ARG A 117 -2.55 -15.24 15.85
C ARG A 117 -3.01 -16.06 14.66
N GLU A 118 -3.93 -15.46 13.92
CA GLU A 118 -4.39 -15.95 12.63
C GLU A 118 -4.09 -14.89 11.58
N TRP A 119 -3.70 -15.34 10.40
CA TRP A 119 -3.58 -14.54 9.20
C TRP A 119 -4.24 -15.30 8.04
N THR A 120 -5.07 -14.60 7.27
CA THR A 120 -5.73 -15.18 6.10
C THR A 120 -5.19 -14.51 4.84
N MET A 121 -4.81 -15.31 3.86
CA MET A 121 -4.39 -14.82 2.55
C MET A 121 -5.52 -14.00 1.90
N ALA A 122 -5.17 -12.83 1.37
CA ALA A 122 -6.13 -11.97 0.70
C ALA A 122 -6.41 -12.43 -0.75
N GLY A 123 -7.69 -12.57 -1.11
CA GLY A 123 -8.15 -12.64 -2.51
C GLY A 123 -7.44 -13.68 -3.39
N SER A 124 -6.97 -13.25 -4.57
CA SER A 124 -6.38 -14.08 -5.64
C SER A 124 -4.97 -14.60 -5.35
N LEU A 125 -4.56 -14.63 -4.09
CA LEU A 125 -3.27 -15.17 -3.67
C LEU A 125 -3.40 -16.68 -3.46
N THR A 126 -2.43 -17.43 -3.97
CA THR A 126 -2.31 -18.86 -3.70
C THR A 126 -0.97 -19.14 -3.05
N ALA A 127 -1.02 -19.98 -2.02
CA ALA A 127 0.18 -20.51 -1.37
C ALA A 127 0.25 -22.01 -1.57
N THR A 128 1.40 -22.53 -1.96
CA THR A 128 1.67 -23.97 -2.01
C THR A 128 2.77 -24.34 -0.99
N PRO A 129 2.67 -25.50 -0.32
CA PRO A 129 1.61 -26.52 -0.42
C PRO A 129 0.30 -26.07 0.25
N ALA A 130 -0.84 -26.68 -0.12
CA ALA A 130 -2.18 -26.26 0.32
C ALA A 130 -2.41 -26.41 1.84
N SER A 131 -1.76 -27.40 2.45
CA SER A 131 -1.79 -27.66 3.89
C SER A 131 -0.36 -27.73 4.42
N VAL A 132 -0.14 -27.15 5.60
CA VAL A 132 1.16 -27.13 6.26
C VAL A 132 0.97 -27.39 7.74
N THR A 133 1.84 -28.22 8.30
CA THR A 133 2.03 -28.36 9.74
C THR A 133 3.52 -28.25 10.03
N LEU A 134 3.88 -27.25 10.82
CA LEU A 134 5.26 -27.00 11.27
C LEU A 134 5.22 -26.74 12.77
N GLN A 135 6.26 -27.13 13.50
CA GLN A 135 6.35 -26.82 14.93
C GLN A 135 7.68 -26.12 15.22
N PHE A 136 7.62 -25.06 16.03
CA PHE A 136 8.80 -24.43 16.60
C PHE A 136 9.03 -24.95 18.01
N ALA A 137 10.24 -25.42 18.28
CA ALA A 137 10.66 -25.88 19.59
C ALA A 137 11.19 -24.71 20.46
N PRO A 138 11.28 -24.90 21.80
CA PRO A 138 11.77 -23.87 22.74
C PRO A 138 13.16 -23.30 22.45
N ASN A 139 14.02 -24.07 21.78
CA ASN A 139 15.36 -23.67 21.35
C ASN A 139 15.36 -22.86 20.04
N GLY A 140 14.18 -22.58 19.47
CA GLY A 140 14.01 -21.85 18.22
C GLY A 140 14.19 -22.68 16.95
N THR A 141 14.44 -24.00 17.04
CA THR A 141 14.50 -24.88 15.85
C THR A 141 13.11 -25.20 15.32
N ALA A 142 13.00 -25.46 14.02
CA ALA A 142 11.77 -25.93 13.39
C ALA A 142 11.80 -27.46 13.21
N SER A 143 10.62 -28.11 13.25
CA SER A 143 10.50 -29.56 13.14
C SER A 143 10.98 -30.14 11.80
N SER A 144 10.94 -29.35 10.73
CA SER A 144 11.31 -29.76 9.37
C SER A 144 11.61 -28.54 8.51
N THR A 145 12.14 -28.78 7.30
CA THR A 145 12.21 -27.75 6.26
C THR A 145 10.82 -27.52 5.69
N LEU A 146 10.42 -26.25 5.57
CA LEU A 146 9.18 -25.84 4.94
C LEU A 146 9.49 -24.81 3.85
N ASN A 147 9.09 -25.11 2.61
CA ASN A 147 9.16 -24.18 1.49
C ASN A 147 7.75 -23.81 1.06
N ILE A 148 7.47 -22.51 1.05
CA ILE A 148 6.16 -21.96 0.70
C ILE A 148 6.34 -21.08 -0.53
N HIS A 149 5.57 -21.35 -1.57
CA HIS A 149 5.50 -20.48 -2.74
C HIS A 149 4.23 -19.64 -2.67
N LEU A 150 4.38 -18.33 -2.76
CA LEU A 150 3.30 -17.35 -2.78
C LEU A 150 3.22 -16.75 -4.18
N GLN A 151 2.08 -16.90 -4.83
CA GLN A 151 1.85 -16.41 -6.18
C GLN A 151 0.45 -15.81 -6.33
N SER A 152 0.23 -15.05 -7.41
CA SER A 152 -1.08 -14.56 -7.80
C SER A 152 -1.21 -14.61 -9.31
N SER A 153 -2.39 -14.96 -9.83
CA SER A 153 -2.65 -14.98 -11.29
C SER A 153 -2.44 -13.62 -11.96
N ASN A 154 -2.56 -12.54 -11.19
CA ASN A 154 -2.44 -11.17 -11.69
C ASN A 154 -1.07 -10.55 -11.37
N ALA A 155 -0.22 -11.24 -10.61
CA ALA A 155 1.12 -10.78 -10.29
C ALA A 155 2.13 -11.33 -11.30
N THR A 156 3.18 -10.56 -11.58
CA THR A 156 4.29 -11.01 -12.43
C THR A 156 5.44 -11.61 -11.63
N LYS A 157 5.42 -11.42 -10.30
CA LYS A 157 6.41 -11.95 -9.36
C LYS A 157 5.84 -13.13 -8.59
N GLU A 158 6.73 -14.01 -8.15
CA GLU A 158 6.46 -15.07 -7.18
C GLU A 158 7.42 -14.91 -6.01
N TYR A 159 6.95 -15.17 -4.79
CA TYR A 159 7.76 -15.13 -3.58
C TYR A 159 7.89 -16.52 -2.98
N CYS A 160 9.06 -16.77 -2.39
CA CYS A 160 9.37 -18.00 -1.69
C CYS A 160 9.77 -17.73 -0.26
N LEU A 161 9.06 -18.37 0.66
CA LEU A 161 9.32 -18.32 2.08
C LEU A 161 9.80 -19.70 2.53
N SER A 162 11.05 -19.76 2.99
CA SER A 162 11.68 -21.00 3.44
C SER A 162 11.96 -20.93 4.93
N VAL A 163 11.56 -21.97 5.65
CA VAL A 163 11.91 -22.20 7.06
C VAL A 163 12.80 -23.43 7.12
N LEU A 164 14.02 -23.29 7.64
CA LEU A 164 14.96 -24.40 7.83
C LEU A 164 14.79 -25.02 9.23
N PRO A 165 15.24 -26.27 9.44
CA PRO A 165 15.23 -26.91 10.76
C PRO A 165 16.01 -26.11 11.82
N SER A 166 17.01 -25.33 11.43
CA SER A 166 17.70 -24.38 12.31
C SER A 166 16.81 -23.25 12.83
N GLY A 167 15.57 -23.14 12.36
CA GLY A 167 14.64 -22.05 12.67
C GLY A 167 14.92 -20.77 11.88
N LEU A 168 15.80 -20.82 10.89
CA LEU A 168 16.07 -19.69 10.01
C LEU A 168 14.90 -19.49 9.05
N ILE A 169 14.37 -18.27 9.00
CA ILE A 169 13.26 -17.88 8.13
C ILE A 169 13.82 -16.97 7.03
N ARG A 170 13.63 -17.31 5.76
CA ARG A 170 14.10 -16.53 4.61
C ARG A 170 12.96 -16.25 3.65
N LEU A 171 12.81 -15.00 3.25
CA LEU A 171 11.91 -14.56 2.18
C LEU A 171 12.73 -14.15 0.96
N LYS A 172 12.40 -14.68 -0.21
CA LYS A 172 13.05 -14.38 -1.48
C LYS A 172 12.02 -14.14 -2.60
N VAL A 173 12.40 -13.38 -3.61
CA VAL A 173 11.68 -13.33 -4.89
C VAL A 173 12.22 -14.45 -5.78
N LYS A 174 11.34 -15.14 -6.52
CA LYS A 174 11.72 -16.18 -7.48
C LYS A 174 12.37 -15.52 -8.70
N GLY A 175 13.70 -15.53 -8.70
CA GLY A 175 14.56 -14.96 -9.75
C GLY A 175 15.00 -16.01 -10.76
N ASP A 176 15.93 -16.90 -10.40
CA ASP A 176 16.61 -17.69 -11.46
C ASP A 176 17.05 -19.13 -11.13
N SER A 177 16.97 -19.67 -9.91
CA SER A 177 17.14 -21.13 -9.65
C SER A 177 17.34 -21.45 -8.17
N SER A 178 16.47 -20.98 -7.28
CA SER A 178 16.16 -21.66 -6.02
C SER A 178 15.20 -20.80 -5.21
N CYS A 179 14.04 -21.40 -4.97
CA CYS A 179 13.52 -21.49 -3.62
C CYS A 179 14.17 -22.76 -3.05
#